data_AF-M1ZIR4-F1
#
_entry.id   AF-M1ZIR4-F1
#
_cell.length_a   1.000
_cell.length_b   1.000
_cell.length_c   1.000
_cell.angle_alpha   90.00
_cell.angle_beta   90.00
_cell.angle_gamma   90.00
#
_symmetry.space_group_name_H-M   'P 1'
#
loop_
_entity.id
_entity.type
_entity.pdbx_description
1 polymer ?
#
loop_
_entity_poly.entity_id
_entity_poly.type
_entity_poly.pdbx_seq_one_letter_code
_entity_poly.pdbx_strand_id
1 'polypeptide(L)'
;MRSEPVKPARADFYLDLGLSKDATRTDIRKSFHALARLHHPDKKAPAQTVDAVEFRQVCAAFEVLGDEQEKANYDEDYEKIKAEWQNYRRKMRRWERWIERERRHKEAEDVAEKKDAEE
;
A
#
# COMPACT_ATOMS: atom_id res chain seq x y z
N MET A 1 16.11 13.22 14.22
CA MET A 1 14.73 12.93 13.78
C MET A 1 14.74 11.83 12.73
N ARG A 2 14.03 10.72 12.95
CA ARG A 2 13.86 9.68 11.92
C ARG A 2 12.65 10.07 11.07
N SER A 3 12.91 10.63 9.89
CA SER A 3 11.86 11.02 8.97
C SER A 3 11.06 9.81 8.49
N GLU A 4 9.77 10.01 8.24
CA GLU A 4 8.90 9.02 7.59
C GLU A 4 9.52 8.62 6.24
N PRO A 5 9.62 7.32 5.94
CA PRO A 5 10.11 6.90 4.64
C PRO A 5 9.13 7.36 3.56
N VAL A 6 9.66 7.92 2.49
CA VAL A 6 8.87 8.43 1.36
C VAL A 6 8.40 7.24 0.49
N LYS A 7 7.11 7.22 0.15
CA LYS A 7 6.53 6.24 -0.79
C LYS A 7 7.20 6.37 -2.16
N PRO A 8 7.57 5.27 -2.84
CA PRO A 8 8.14 5.33 -4.18
C PRO A 8 7.15 5.96 -5.18
N ALA A 9 7.69 6.68 -6.17
CA ALA A 9 6.89 7.38 -7.17
C ALA A 9 6.25 6.43 -8.21
N ARG A 10 6.94 5.33 -8.52
CA ARG A 10 6.44 4.30 -9.44
C ARG A 10 5.51 3.35 -8.71
N ALA A 11 4.32 3.11 -9.26
CA ALA A 11 3.37 2.15 -8.71
C ALA A 11 3.80 0.70 -9.02
N ASP A 12 3.48 -0.22 -8.10
CA ASP A 12 3.67 -1.65 -8.33
C ASP A 12 2.32 -2.26 -8.72
N PHE A 13 2.06 -2.30 -10.04
CA PHE A 13 0.77 -2.72 -10.59
C PHE A 13 0.43 -4.17 -10.30
N TYR A 14 1.45 -5.04 -10.18
CA TYR A 14 1.23 -6.43 -9.77
C TYR A 14 0.82 -6.49 -8.30
N LEU A 15 1.50 -5.75 -7.41
CA LEU A 15 1.10 -5.67 -6.00
C LEU A 15 -0.29 -5.03 -5.83
N ASP A 16 -0.63 -4.00 -6.61
CA ASP A 16 -1.93 -3.32 -6.56
C ASP A 16 -3.07 -4.28 -6.97
N LEU A 17 -2.81 -5.21 -7.90
CA LEU A 17 -3.75 -6.28 -8.27
C LEU A 17 -3.66 -7.53 -7.38
N GLY A 18 -2.69 -7.59 -6.45
CA GLY A 18 -2.44 -8.76 -5.61
C GLY A 18 -1.88 -9.98 -6.37
N LEU A 19 -1.18 -9.75 -7.47
CA LEU A 19 -0.66 -10.76 -8.38
C LEU A 19 0.88 -10.82 -8.37
N SER A 20 1.43 -11.94 -8.87
CA SER A 20 2.86 -12.05 -9.19
C SER A 20 3.10 -11.61 -10.64
N LYS A 21 4.35 -11.31 -10.99
CA LYS A 21 4.77 -11.07 -12.38
C LYS A 21 4.44 -12.24 -13.32
N ASP A 22 4.38 -13.46 -12.76
CA ASP A 22 4.06 -14.69 -13.49
C ASP A 22 2.55 -14.80 -13.80
N ALA A 23 1.73 -13.84 -13.35
CA ALA A 23 0.30 -13.84 -13.59
C ALA A 23 -0.03 -13.72 -15.07
N THR A 24 -0.97 -14.55 -15.51
CA THR A 24 -1.46 -14.50 -16.88
C THR A 24 -2.42 -13.33 -17.07
N ARG A 25 -2.65 -12.94 -18.32
CA ARG A 25 -3.64 -11.91 -18.67
C ARG A 25 -5.05 -12.25 -18.16
N THR A 26 -5.38 -13.54 -18.10
CA THR A 26 -6.62 -14.02 -17.50
C THR A 26 -6.69 -13.75 -16.00
N ASP A 27 -5.59 -13.92 -15.27
CA ASP A 27 -5.51 -13.66 -13.83
C ASP A 27 -5.60 -12.17 -13.51
N ILE A 28 -4.94 -11.33 -14.32
CA ILE A 28 -5.02 -9.86 -14.26
C ILE A 28 -6.48 -9.42 -14.39
N ARG A 29 -7.18 -9.91 -15.42
CA ARG A 29 -8.58 -9.57 -15.67
C ARG A 29 -9.52 -10.07 -14.57
N LYS A 30 -9.31 -11.30 -14.07
CA LYS A 30 -10.09 -11.85 -12.95
C LYS A 30 -9.92 -11.02 -11.68
N SER A 31 -8.68 -10.65 -11.35
CA SER A 31 -8.36 -9.86 -10.15
C SER A 31 -8.94 -8.45 -10.25
N PHE A 32 -8.80 -7.80 -11.41
CA PHE A 32 -9.44 -6.52 -11.69
C PHE A 32 -10.96 -6.58 -11.47
N HIS A 33 -11.65 -7.57 -12.05
CA HIS A 33 -13.10 -7.71 -11.85
C HIS A 33 -13.48 -8.04 -10.41
N ALA A 34 -12.65 -8.76 -9.65
CA ALA A 34 -12.89 -9.02 -8.23
C ALA A 34 -12.75 -7.75 -7.39
N LEU A 35 -11.67 -6.99 -7.60
CA LEU A 35 -11.40 -5.74 -6.90
C LEU A 35 -12.41 -4.65 -7.26
N ALA A 36 -12.79 -4.52 -8.54
CA ALA A 36 -13.81 -3.57 -8.97
C ALA A 36 -15.17 -3.83 -8.31
N ARG A 37 -15.53 -5.10 -8.07
CA ARG A 37 -16.76 -5.46 -7.33
C ARG A 37 -16.66 -5.18 -5.83
N LEU A 38 -15.45 -5.24 -5.27
CA LEU A 38 -15.20 -4.97 -3.85
C LEU A 38 -15.24 -3.46 -3.53
N HIS A 39 -14.68 -2.65 -4.43
CA HIS A 39 -14.63 -1.20 -4.33
C HIS A 39 -15.81 -0.50 -5.01
N HIS A 40 -16.82 -1.24 -5.48
CA HIS A 40 -17.97 -0.66 -6.17
C HIS A 40 -18.78 0.26 -5.21
N PRO A 41 -19.07 1.52 -5.60
CA PRO A 41 -19.71 2.50 -4.72
C PRO A 41 -21.13 2.09 -4.28
N ASP A 42 -21.80 1.23 -5.03
CA ASP A 42 -23.13 0.69 -4.69
C ASP A 42 -23.10 -0.26 -3.48
N LYS A 43 -21.95 -0.87 -3.16
CA LYS A 43 -21.83 -1.81 -2.03
C LYS A 43 -21.35 -1.15 -0.73
N LYS A 44 -20.92 0.11 -0.74
CA LYS A 44 -20.34 0.75 0.45
C LYS A 44 -20.86 2.18 0.67
N ALA A 45 -21.19 2.47 1.92
CA ALA A 45 -21.63 3.78 2.42
C ALA A 45 -20.59 4.90 2.12
N PRO A 46 -21.01 6.17 1.98
CA PRO A 46 -20.21 7.29 1.43
C PRO A 46 -19.00 7.77 2.25
N ALA A 47 -18.51 7.00 3.22
CA ALA A 47 -17.48 7.43 4.16
C ALA A 47 -16.04 6.91 3.86
N GLN A 48 -15.83 6.07 2.84
CA GLN A 48 -14.51 5.49 2.56
C GLN A 48 -13.81 6.16 1.37
N THR A 49 -13.06 7.22 1.65
CA THR A 49 -12.14 7.85 0.68
C THR A 49 -10.98 6.93 0.27
N VAL A 50 -10.67 5.93 1.09
CA VAL A 50 -9.61 4.93 0.86
C VAL A 50 -9.94 4.05 -0.36
N ASP A 51 -11.19 3.60 -0.49
CA ASP A 51 -11.65 2.74 -1.59
C ASP A 51 -11.49 3.44 -2.97
N ALA A 52 -11.66 4.76 -3.04
CA ALA A 52 -11.51 5.51 -4.30
C ALA A 52 -10.05 5.70 -4.75
N VAL A 53 -9.09 5.68 -3.81
CA VAL A 53 -7.66 5.72 -4.14
C VAL A 53 -7.18 4.35 -4.61
N GLU A 54 -7.58 3.29 -3.90
CA GLU A 54 -7.26 1.91 -4.27
C GLU A 54 -7.88 1.53 -5.62
N PHE A 55 -9.15 1.91 -5.87
CA PHE A 55 -9.78 1.66 -7.16
C PHE A 55 -9.05 2.35 -8.32
N ARG A 56 -8.58 3.59 -8.12
CA ARG A 56 -7.78 4.29 -9.14
C ARG A 56 -6.46 3.58 -9.43
N GLN A 57 -5.80 3.03 -8.41
CA GLN A 57 -4.57 2.23 -8.58
C GLN A 57 -4.86 0.94 -9.37
N VAL A 58 -5.94 0.24 -9.02
CA VAL A 58 -6.38 -0.99 -9.72
C VAL A 58 -6.71 -0.72 -11.19
N CYS A 59 -7.38 0.40 -11.50
CA CYS A 59 -7.63 0.81 -12.88
C CYS A 59 -6.34 1.10 -13.65
N ALA A 60 -5.42 1.88 -13.07
CA ALA A 60 -4.13 2.17 -13.70
C ALA A 60 -3.30 0.91 -13.93
N ALA A 61 -3.32 -0.02 -12.97
CA ALA A 61 -2.66 -1.32 -13.10
C ALA A 61 -3.22 -2.15 -14.26
N PHE A 62 -4.55 -2.18 -14.42
CA PHE A 62 -5.19 -2.90 -15.52
C PHE A 62 -4.92 -2.25 -16.89
N GLU A 63 -4.82 -0.93 -16.95
CA GLU A 63 -4.50 -0.20 -18.19
C GLU A 63 -3.10 -0.57 -18.71
N VAL A 64 -2.11 -0.64 -17.83
CA VAL A 64 -0.72 -0.98 -18.19
C VAL A 64 -0.55 -2.49 -18.39
N LEU A 65 -1.03 -3.32 -17.46
CA LEU A 65 -0.81 -4.78 -17.51
C LEU A 65 -1.78 -5.51 -18.45
N GLY A 66 -2.86 -4.85 -18.89
CA GLY A 66 -3.86 -5.40 -19.79
C GLY A 66 -3.44 -5.39 -21.27
N ASP A 67 -2.54 -4.47 -21.64
CA ASP A 67 -1.92 -4.36 -22.95
C ASP A 67 -0.55 -5.07 -22.96
N GLU A 68 -0.29 -5.86 -24.00
CA GLU A 68 0.90 -6.70 -24.06
C GLU A 68 2.19 -5.89 -24.28
N GLN A 69 2.10 -4.78 -25.02
CA GLN A 69 3.22 -3.89 -25.29
C GLN A 69 3.57 -3.07 -24.04
N GLU A 70 2.56 -2.50 -23.38
CA GLU A 70 2.76 -1.73 -22.14
C GLU A 70 3.22 -2.64 -20.99
N LYS A 71 2.68 -3.85 -20.90
CA LYS A 71 3.14 -4.87 -19.95
C LYS A 71 4.61 -5.20 -20.17
N ALA A 72 5.05 -5.41 -21.40
CA ALA A 72 6.46 -5.71 -21.70
C ALA A 72 7.37 -4.57 -21.24
N ASN A 73 7.02 -3.33 -21.58
CA ASN A 73 7.77 -2.14 -21.15
C ASN A 73 7.83 -2.03 -19.61
N TYR A 74 6.71 -2.34 -18.94
CA TYR A 74 6.64 -2.34 -17.48
C TYR A 74 7.48 -3.46 -16.85
N ASP A 75 7.44 -4.66 -17.42
CA ASP A 75 8.16 -5.84 -16.95
C ASP A 75 9.69 -5.64 -16.99
N GLU A 76 10.21 -4.85 -17.94
CA GLU A 76 11.64 -4.49 -18.02
C GLU A 76 12.12 -3.71 -16.78
N ASP A 77 11.30 -2.79 -16.29
CA ASP A 77 11.60 -1.96 -15.11
C ASP A 77 11.06 -2.56 -13.80
N TYR A 78 10.30 -3.66 -13.88
CA TYR A 78 9.59 -4.23 -12.74
C TYR A 78 10.51 -4.63 -11.59
N GLU A 79 11.67 -5.22 -11.85
CA GLU A 79 12.59 -5.63 -10.77
C GLU A 79 13.13 -4.43 -9.99
N LYS A 80 13.33 -3.27 -10.63
CA LYS A 80 13.71 -2.02 -9.95
C LYS A 80 12.55 -1.51 -9.10
N ILE A 81 11.35 -1.44 -9.68
CA ILE A 81 10.13 -1.00 -8.99
C ILE A 81 9.92 -1.87 -7.74
N LYS A 82 9.95 -3.19 -7.91
CA LYS A 82 9.80 -4.16 -6.83
C LYS A 82 10.85 -3.95 -5.73
N ALA A 83 12.11 -3.71 -6.08
CA ALA A 83 13.16 -3.45 -5.11
C ALA A 83 12.92 -2.15 -4.30
N GLU A 84 12.48 -1.08 -4.97
CA GLU A 84 12.12 0.18 -4.32
C GLU A 84 10.98 -0.01 -3.31
N TRP A 85 9.94 -0.74 -3.71
CA TRP A 85 8.80 -1.07 -2.85
C TRP A 85 9.18 -1.97 -1.69
N GLN A 86 10.03 -2.98 -1.90
CA GLN A 86 10.54 -3.82 -0.81
C GLN A 86 11.34 -3.00 0.21
N ASN A 87 12.18 -2.09 -0.27
CA ASN A 87 12.94 -1.19 0.60
C ASN A 87 12.02 -0.25 1.38
N TYR A 88 11.03 0.35 0.72
CA TYR A 88 10.01 1.18 1.35
C TYR A 88 9.26 0.41 2.44
N ARG A 89 8.73 -0.78 2.14
CA ARG A 89 8.04 -1.65 3.13
C ARG A 89 8.95 -2.01 4.29
N ARG A 90 10.22 -2.32 4.04
CA ARG A 90 11.21 -2.61 5.10
C ARG A 90 11.50 -1.39 5.98
N LYS A 91 11.61 -0.21 5.38
CA LYS A 91 11.80 1.06 6.11
C LYS A 91 10.55 1.43 6.90
N MET A 92 9.36 1.32 6.31
CA MET A 92 8.07 1.53 6.96
C MET A 92 7.92 0.64 8.19
N ARG A 93 8.12 -0.67 8.08
CA ARG A 93 8.07 -1.58 9.23
C ARG A 93 9.02 -1.18 10.37
N ARG A 94 10.19 -0.61 10.04
CA ARG A 94 11.12 -0.10 11.05
C ARG A 94 10.64 1.22 11.65
N TRP A 95 10.04 2.09 10.84
CA TRP A 95 9.51 3.37 11.23
C TRP A 95 8.25 3.23 12.10
N GLU A 96 7.31 2.36 11.74
CA GLU A 96 6.13 2.00 12.56
C GLU A 96 6.55 1.49 13.95
N ARG A 97 7.52 0.55 14.01
CA ARG A 97 8.07 0.07 15.29
C ARG A 97 8.77 1.14 16.11
N TRP A 98 9.24 2.21 15.47
CA TRP A 98 9.82 3.35 16.17
C TRP A 98 8.72 4.27 16.70
N ILE A 99 7.72 4.61 15.89
CA ILE A 99 6.55 5.38 16.35
C ILE A 99 5.88 4.71 17.53
N GLU A 100 5.63 3.40 17.45
CA GLU A 100 4.96 2.68 18.53
C GLU A 100 5.78 2.74 19.83
N ARG A 101 7.12 2.72 19.73
CA ARG A 101 8.02 2.91 20.87
C ARG A 101 7.92 4.31 21.47
N GLU A 102 7.95 5.34 20.64
CA GLU A 102 7.77 6.73 21.09
C GLU A 102 6.40 6.92 21.76
N ARG A 103 5.35 6.33 21.17
CA ARG A 103 3.99 6.37 21.73
C ARG A 103 3.92 5.70 23.09
N ARG A 104 4.53 4.53 23.24
CA ARG A 104 4.61 3.82 24.54
C ARG A 104 5.42 4.57 25.58
N HIS A 105 6.51 5.25 25.19
CA HIS A 105 7.30 6.06 26.09
C HIS A 105 6.45 7.22 26.63
N LYS A 106 5.78 7.94 25.73
CA LYS A 106 4.89 9.05 26.09
C LYS A 106 3.71 8.59 26.95
N GLU A 107 3.07 7.47 26.60
CA GLU A 107 2.00 6.86 27.41
C GLU A 107 2.51 6.45 28.80
N ALA A 108 3.74 5.97 28.93
CA ALA A 108 4.33 5.59 30.22
C ALA A 108 4.67 6.82 31.09
N GLU A 109 5.15 7.91 30.49
CA GLU A 109 5.36 9.19 31.16
C GLU A 109 4.03 9.79 31.65
N ASP A 110 3.01 9.85 30.80
CA ASP A 110 1.68 10.37 31.16
C ASP A 110 1.05 9.54 32.31
N VAL A 111 1.28 8.22 32.36
CA VAL A 111 0.80 7.33 33.44
C VAL A 111 1.58 7.52 34.73
N ALA A 112 2.89 7.76 34.66
CA ALA A 112 3.71 8.07 35.83
C ALA A 112 3.30 9.42 36.44
N GLU A 113 3.15 10.45 35.61
CA GLU A 113 2.75 11.80 36.05
C GLU A 113 1.33 11.81 36.67
N LYS A 114 0.41 11.00 36.14
CA LYS A 114 -0.93 10.84 36.75
C LYS A 114 -0.90 10.13 38.09
N LYS A 115 0.01 9.16 38.29
CA LYS A 115 0.15 8.47 39.59
C LYS A 115 0.73 9.38 40.66
N ASP A 116 1.71 10.21 40.30
CA ASP A 116 2.33 11.17 41.23
C ASP A 116 1.38 12.33 41.60
N ALA A 117 0.31 12.57 40.84
CA ALA A 117 -0.68 13.61 41.12
C ALA A 117 -1.86 13.15 42.01
N GLU A 118 -2.00 11.84 42.26
CA GLU A 118 -3.04 11.25 43.12
C GLU A 118 -2.56 10.88 44.54
N GLU A 119 -1.26 11.05 44.83
CA GLU A 119 -0.64 10.84 46.16
C GLU A 119 -0.41 12.17 46.90
#